data_AF-W4ME13-F1
#
_entry.id   AF-W4ME13-F1
#
_cell.length_a   1.000
_cell.length_b   1.000
_cell.length_c   1.000
_cell.angle_alpha   90.00
_cell.angle_beta   90.00
_cell.angle_gamma   90.00
#
_symmetry.space_group_name_H-M   'P 1'
#
loop_
_entity.id
_entity.type
_entity.pdbx_description
1 polymer ?
#
loop_
_entity_poly.entity_id
_entity_poly.type
_entity_poly.pdbx_seq_one_letter_code
_entity_poly.pdbx_strand_id
1 'polypeptide(L)'
;MLSQETGRPISGLIDEALEGLKARVRPRSVYETANDDATGHSAKEIIQRIREALEIGQHGLARQLAVEGAKQYAGHDELKAFGRVLAPPTGGMTMPVAPEVRAARKANKMWIKTHWQAYRGNWVALQAGHLLHASPSFDDVAEHVGDLYGPNLFLTKIA
;
A
#
# COMPACT_ATOMS: atom_id res chain seq x y z
N MET A 1 19.42 -13.53 -59.31
CA MET A 1 19.43 -12.15 -58.79
C MET A 1 18.05 -11.86 -58.21
N LEU A 2 17.94 -12.04 -56.89
CA LEU A 2 17.60 -11.00 -55.88
C LEU A 2 16.24 -10.33 -56.18
N SER A 3 15.15 -10.85 -55.64
CA SER A 3 14.67 -10.80 -54.24
C SER A 3 13.80 -9.57 -54.00
N GLN A 4 12.53 -9.87 -53.72
CA GLN A 4 11.44 -8.96 -53.44
C GLN A 4 11.66 -8.18 -52.14
N GLU A 5 11.27 -6.91 -52.14
CA GLU A 5 11.05 -6.08 -50.96
C GLU A 5 9.74 -6.48 -50.26
N THR A 6 9.81 -6.77 -48.97
CA THR A 6 8.67 -6.67 -48.05
C THR A 6 9.04 -5.73 -46.91
N GLY A 7 8.09 -4.86 -46.57
CA GLY A 7 8.26 -3.74 -45.65
C GLY A 7 8.70 -4.16 -44.25
N ARG A 8 9.49 -3.28 -43.61
CA ARG A 8 9.94 -3.46 -42.24
C ARG A 8 8.85 -3.05 -41.23
N PRO A 9 8.63 -3.86 -40.17
CA PRO A 9 7.75 -3.55 -39.04
C PRO A 9 8.41 -2.59 -38.03
N ILE A 10 7.58 -2.07 -37.11
CA ILE A 10 7.78 -1.02 -36.08
C ILE A 10 8.85 -1.40 -35.01
N SER A 11 9.78 -2.30 -35.33
CA SER A 11 10.85 -2.75 -34.43
C SER A 11 12.05 -1.80 -34.38
N GLY A 12 12.15 -0.84 -35.32
CA GLY A 12 13.29 0.07 -35.45
C GLY A 12 13.28 1.29 -34.51
N LEU A 13 12.21 1.53 -33.76
CA LEU A 13 12.12 2.66 -32.82
C LEU A 13 12.75 2.36 -31.44
N ILE A 14 13.06 1.08 -31.16
CA ILE A 14 13.69 0.64 -29.91
C ILE A 14 15.22 0.67 -30.05
N ASP A 15 15.76 0.45 -31.25
CA ASP A 15 17.21 0.46 -31.50
C ASP A 15 17.80 1.88 -31.46
N GLU A 16 17.06 2.91 -31.86
CA GLU A 16 17.56 4.30 -31.88
C GLU A 16 17.72 4.91 -30.46
N ALA A 17 16.94 4.43 -29.49
CA ALA A 17 17.06 4.84 -28.09
C ALA A 17 18.33 4.28 -27.41
N LEU A 18 18.92 3.21 -27.95
CA LEU A 18 20.13 2.57 -27.43
C LEU A 18 21.43 3.24 -27.92
N GLU A 19 21.40 4.00 -29.01
CA GLU A 19 22.61 4.66 -29.55
C GLU A 19 22.91 6.03 -28.95
N GLY A 20 21.89 6.74 -28.43
CA GLY A 20 22.06 8.06 -27.80
C GLY A 20 22.79 8.04 -26.45
N LEU A 21 22.87 6.89 -25.77
CA LEU A 21 23.42 6.80 -24.41
C LEU A 21 24.95 6.54 -24.36
N LYS A 22 25.60 6.33 -25.51
CA LYS A 22 27.06 6.07 -25.56
C LYS A 22 27.93 7.33 -25.41
N ALA A 23 27.34 8.53 -25.40
CA ALA A 23 28.11 9.77 -25.52
C ALA A 23 28.30 10.58 -24.22
N ARG A 24 27.97 10.07 -23.03
CA ARG A 24 28.13 10.86 -21.79
C ARG A 24 29.02 10.18 -20.75
N VAL A 25 30.30 10.14 -21.09
CA VAL A 25 31.40 9.96 -20.16
C VAL A 25 31.31 11.01 -19.04
N ARG A 26 31.13 10.56 -17.80
CA ARG A 26 31.61 11.27 -16.60
C ARG A 26 32.43 10.30 -15.75
N PRO A 27 33.60 10.71 -15.24
CA PRO A 27 34.54 9.81 -14.59
C PRO A 27 34.20 9.52 -13.12
N ARG A 28 34.47 8.25 -12.76
CA ARG A 28 35.04 7.75 -11.50
C ARG A 28 34.23 7.97 -10.21
N SER A 29 33.49 6.93 -9.81
CA SER A 29 33.35 6.59 -8.40
C SER A 29 33.78 5.13 -8.20
N VAL A 30 34.77 4.97 -7.34
CA VAL A 30 35.40 3.72 -6.93
C VAL A 30 34.46 3.01 -5.96
N TYR A 31 33.66 2.07 -6.46
CA TYR A 31 33.06 1.00 -5.68
C TYR A 31 33.06 -0.26 -6.54
N GLU A 32 34.26 -0.79 -6.70
CA GLU A 32 34.52 -2.09 -7.28
C GLU A 32 34.59 -3.09 -6.13
N THR A 33 33.46 -3.74 -5.86
CA THR A 33 33.44 -5.09 -5.32
C THR A 33 32.44 -5.85 -6.17
N ALA A 34 33.01 -6.50 -7.18
CA ALA A 34 32.37 -7.42 -8.08
C ALA A 34 31.69 -8.54 -7.29
N ASN A 35 30.39 -8.69 -7.51
CA ASN A 35 29.71 -10.00 -7.54
C ASN A 35 28.86 -9.97 -8.81
N ASP A 36 29.56 -10.04 -9.94
CA ASP A 36 28.98 -10.27 -11.25
C ASP A 36 28.69 -11.78 -11.36
N ASP A 37 27.60 -12.20 -10.75
CA ASP A 37 27.07 -13.55 -10.97
C ASP A 37 26.54 -13.62 -12.40
N ALA A 38 27.30 -14.34 -13.23
CA ALA A 38 27.09 -14.53 -14.65
C ALA A 38 25.82 -15.33 -14.98
N THR A 39 24.61 -14.77 -14.74
CA THR A 39 23.36 -15.10 -15.48
C THR A 39 22.17 -14.16 -15.22
N GLY A 40 22.39 -12.94 -14.69
CA GLY A 40 21.32 -11.97 -14.46
C GLY A 40 21.89 -10.57 -14.34
N HIS A 41 21.07 -9.55 -14.60
CA HIS A 41 21.46 -8.13 -14.49
C HIS A 41 22.27 -7.86 -13.22
N SER A 42 23.43 -7.23 -13.37
CA SER A 42 24.29 -6.82 -12.25
C SER A 42 23.50 -5.98 -11.24
N ALA A 43 23.91 -6.00 -9.97
CA ALA A 43 23.27 -5.22 -8.91
C ALA A 43 23.10 -3.72 -9.30
N LYS A 44 24.09 -3.18 -10.01
CA LYS A 44 24.11 -1.81 -10.51
C LYS A 44 23.04 -1.56 -11.58
N GLU A 45 22.82 -2.50 -12.49
CA GLU A 45 21.76 -2.40 -13.50
C GLU A 45 20.37 -2.44 -12.84
N ILE A 46 20.17 -3.28 -11.82
CA ILE A 46 18.91 -3.33 -11.07
C ILE A 46 18.65 -2.00 -10.36
N ILE A 47 19.67 -1.43 -9.71
CA ILE A 47 19.57 -0.11 -9.06
C ILE A 47 19.20 0.97 -10.07
N GLN A 48 19.85 0.99 -11.22
CA GLN A 48 19.58 1.97 -12.27
C GLN A 48 18.12 1.86 -12.76
N ARG A 49 17.63 0.65 -13.00
CA ARG A 49 16.23 0.40 -13.40
C ARG A 49 15.22 0.75 -12.33
N ILE A 50 15.55 0.56 -11.04
CA ILE A 50 14.69 1.02 -9.94
C ILE A 50 14.55 2.55 -9.99
N ARG A 51 15.66 3.28 -10.18
CA ARG A 51 15.65 4.74 -10.25
C ARG A 51 14.85 5.25 -11.44
N GLU A 52 15.07 4.69 -12.62
CA GLU A 52 14.31 5.03 -13.84
C GLU A 52 12.81 4.78 -13.66
N ALA A 53 12.44 3.62 -13.09
CA ALA A 53 11.05 3.30 -12.79
C ALA A 53 10.42 4.29 -11.81
N LEU A 54 11.18 4.81 -10.83
CA LEU A 54 10.70 5.86 -9.93
C LEU A 54 10.52 7.21 -10.64
N GLU A 55 11.46 7.59 -11.51
CA GLU A 55 11.42 8.85 -12.26
C GLU A 55 10.22 8.93 -13.21
N ILE A 56 9.86 7.81 -13.85
CA ILE A 56 8.71 7.73 -14.77
C ILE A 56 7.39 7.35 -14.08
N GLY A 57 7.35 7.29 -12.75
CA GLY A 57 6.13 7.02 -11.97
C GLY A 57 5.68 5.55 -11.93
N GLN A 58 6.50 4.62 -12.41
CA GLN A 58 6.24 3.17 -12.38
C GLN A 58 6.58 2.55 -11.01
N HIS A 59 5.93 3.03 -9.96
CA HIS A 59 6.21 2.63 -8.57
C HIS A 59 6.02 1.12 -8.31
N GLY A 60 5.09 0.46 -9.02
CA GLY A 60 4.88 -0.99 -8.93
C GLY A 60 6.09 -1.79 -9.44
N LEU A 61 6.65 -1.38 -10.58
CA LEU A 61 7.85 -2.00 -11.14
C LEU A 61 9.07 -1.74 -10.26
N ALA A 62 9.26 -0.49 -9.80
CA ALA A 62 10.33 -0.13 -8.88
C ALA A 62 10.31 -1.00 -7.60
N ARG A 63 9.12 -1.23 -7.04
CA ARG A 63 8.94 -2.12 -5.87
C ARG A 63 9.32 -3.56 -6.19
N GLN A 64 8.86 -4.11 -7.32
CA GLN A 64 9.18 -5.48 -7.72
C GLN A 64 10.68 -5.68 -7.89
N LEU A 65 11.34 -4.76 -8.61
CA LEU A 65 12.78 -4.78 -8.81
C LEU A 65 13.56 -4.62 -7.50
N ALA A 66 13.09 -3.78 -6.58
CA ALA A 66 13.71 -3.60 -5.27
C ALA A 66 13.61 -4.84 -4.38
N VAL A 67 12.45 -5.51 -4.37
CA VAL A 67 12.26 -6.75 -3.60
C VAL A 67 13.09 -7.89 -4.18
N GLU A 68 13.10 -8.04 -5.50
CA GLU A 68 13.86 -9.11 -6.16
C GLU A 68 15.37 -8.85 -6.07
N GLY A 69 15.80 -7.62 -6.34
CA GLY A 69 17.20 -7.21 -6.22
C GLY A 69 17.75 -7.36 -4.79
N ALA A 70 16.96 -7.04 -3.76
CA ALA A 70 17.36 -7.24 -2.37
C ALA A 70 17.50 -8.71 -1.97
N LYS A 71 16.73 -9.63 -2.60
CA LYS A 71 16.86 -11.07 -2.40
C LYS A 71 18.07 -11.64 -3.12
N GLN A 72 18.26 -11.23 -4.38
CA GLN A 72 19.32 -11.72 -5.24
C GLN A 72 20.71 -11.20 -4.80
N TYR A 73 20.78 -9.95 -4.34
CA TYR A 73 22.01 -9.28 -3.91
C TYR A 73 21.95 -8.89 -2.44
N ALA A 74 21.82 -9.88 -1.55
CA ALA A 74 21.70 -9.68 -0.11
C ALA A 74 22.88 -8.93 0.54
N GLY A 75 24.06 -8.94 -0.11
CA GLY A 75 25.27 -8.22 0.31
C GLY A 75 25.36 -6.78 -0.22
N HIS A 76 24.43 -6.32 -1.05
CA HIS A 76 24.47 -4.98 -1.63
C HIS A 76 23.58 -4.01 -0.85
N ASP A 77 24.20 -3.12 -0.08
CA ASP A 77 23.51 -2.24 0.87
C ASP A 77 22.43 -1.37 0.21
N GLU A 78 22.69 -0.87 -0.99
CA GLU A 78 21.73 -0.02 -1.71
C GLU A 78 20.46 -0.77 -2.13
N LEU A 79 20.57 -2.02 -2.59
CA LEU A 79 19.40 -2.84 -2.94
C LEU A 79 18.60 -3.21 -1.69
N LYS A 80 19.28 -3.49 -0.58
CA LYS A 80 18.64 -3.69 0.72
C LYS A 80 17.88 -2.45 1.19
N ALA A 81 18.45 -1.26 0.98
CA ALA A 81 17.79 0.00 1.29
C ALA A 81 16.52 0.20 0.43
N PHE A 82 16.62 0.01 -0.90
CA PHE A 82 15.46 0.07 -1.79
C PHE A 82 14.38 -0.94 -1.41
N GLY A 83 14.76 -2.18 -1.12
CA GLY A 83 13.82 -3.23 -0.70
C GLY A 83 13.06 -2.86 0.57
N ARG A 84 13.71 -2.18 1.53
CA ARG A 84 13.07 -1.71 2.76
C ARG A 84 12.15 -0.50 2.54
N VAL A 85 12.60 0.49 1.76
CA VAL A 85 11.85 1.74 1.55
C VAL A 85 10.63 1.53 0.67
N LEU A 86 10.77 0.71 -0.37
CA LEU A 86 9.71 0.45 -1.33
C LEU A 86 8.81 -0.72 -0.91
N ALA A 87 9.12 -1.40 0.21
CA ALA A 87 8.29 -2.46 0.76
C ALA A 87 6.83 -2.00 0.94
N PRO A 88 5.85 -2.87 0.66
CA PRO A 88 4.47 -2.56 1.02
C PRO A 88 4.39 -2.35 2.54
N PRO A 89 3.56 -1.39 3.01
CA PRO A 89 3.37 -1.18 4.44
C PRO A 89 2.84 -2.48 5.05
N THR A 90 3.64 -3.09 5.95
CA THR A 90 3.26 -4.30 6.70
C THR A 90 2.36 -3.98 7.91
N GLY A 91 1.76 -2.78 7.93
CA GLY A 91 0.85 -2.33 8.97
C GLY A 91 -0.55 -2.89 8.77
N GLY A 92 -0.84 -4.01 9.42
CA GLY A 92 -2.19 -4.55 9.45
C GLY A 92 -2.28 -5.99 9.95
N MET A 93 -1.60 -6.34 11.05
CA MET A 93 -2.06 -7.48 11.84
C MET A 93 -3.47 -7.11 12.34
N THR A 94 -4.49 -7.53 11.60
CA THR A 94 -5.87 -7.52 12.07
C THR A 94 -5.88 -8.44 13.27
N MET A 95 -5.66 -7.90 14.47
CA MET A 95 -5.79 -8.70 15.68
C MET A 95 -7.22 -9.25 15.67
N PRO A 96 -7.41 -10.56 15.88
CA PRO A 96 -8.74 -11.12 15.96
C PRO A 96 -9.49 -10.39 17.08
N VAL A 97 -10.53 -9.66 16.69
CA VAL A 97 -11.40 -8.97 17.64
C VAL A 97 -11.97 -10.00 18.60
N ALA A 98 -11.79 -9.76 19.90
CA ALA A 98 -12.25 -10.67 20.96
C ALA A 98 -13.73 -11.07 20.73
N PRO A 99 -14.11 -12.34 20.98
CA PRO A 99 -15.47 -12.82 20.76
C PRO A 99 -16.55 -11.94 21.39
N GLU A 100 -16.29 -11.38 22.57
CA GLU A 100 -17.21 -10.51 23.30
C GLU A 100 -17.47 -9.21 22.54
N VAL A 101 -16.43 -8.60 21.97
CA VAL A 101 -16.54 -7.38 21.17
C VAL A 101 -17.28 -7.65 19.86
N ARG A 102 -17.09 -8.83 19.25
CA ARG A 102 -17.88 -9.24 18.07
C ARG A 102 -19.36 -9.42 18.40
N ALA A 103 -19.67 -10.06 19.54
CA ALA A 103 -21.04 -10.24 20.00
C ALA A 103 -21.72 -8.90 20.28
N ALA A 104 -21.03 -7.98 20.98
CA ALA A 104 -21.54 -6.64 21.27
C ALA A 104 -21.81 -5.83 19.99
N ARG A 105 -20.90 -5.88 18.99
CA ARG A 105 -21.13 -5.22 17.69
C ARG A 105 -22.35 -5.78 16.97
N LYS A 106 -22.56 -7.10 17.01
CA LYS A 106 -23.74 -7.74 16.41
C LYS A 106 -25.03 -7.30 17.11
N ALA A 107 -25.01 -7.24 18.44
CA ALA A 107 -26.14 -6.79 19.24
C ALA A 107 -26.50 -5.33 18.96
N ASN A 108 -25.52 -4.42 18.90
CA ASN A 108 -25.73 -3.01 18.53
C ASN A 108 -26.35 -2.88 17.13
N LYS A 109 -25.83 -3.62 16.14
CA LYS A 109 -26.39 -3.62 14.78
C LYS A 109 -27.84 -4.12 14.74
N MET A 110 -28.15 -5.17 15.50
CA MET A 110 -29.51 -5.70 15.60
C MET A 110 -30.45 -4.67 16.21
N TRP A 111 -30.04 -4.01 17.30
CA TRP A 111 -30.83 -2.97 17.94
C TRP A 111 -31.17 -1.84 16.95
N ILE A 112 -30.19 -1.35 16.20
CA ILE A 112 -30.39 -0.31 15.19
C ILE A 112 -31.38 -0.80 14.13
N LYS A 113 -31.18 -2.01 13.59
CA LYS A 113 -32.08 -2.57 12.57
C LYS A 113 -33.53 -2.66 13.06
N THR A 114 -33.75 -2.95 14.34
CA THR A 114 -35.09 -3.04 14.91
C THR A 114 -35.70 -1.68 15.23
N HIS A 115 -34.90 -0.69 15.65
CA HIS A 115 -35.41 0.57 16.21
C HIS A 115 -35.15 1.81 15.36
N TRP A 116 -34.47 1.70 14.21
CA TRP A 116 -34.04 2.86 13.40
C TRP A 116 -35.17 3.84 13.07
N GLN A 117 -36.39 3.35 12.83
CA GLN A 117 -37.52 4.22 12.48
C GLN A 117 -37.90 5.14 13.65
N ALA A 118 -37.91 4.62 14.88
CA ALA A 118 -38.32 5.37 16.06
C ALA A 118 -37.29 6.43 16.48
N TYR A 119 -36.02 6.23 16.11
CA TYR A 119 -34.92 7.13 16.49
C TYR A 119 -34.33 7.90 15.30
N ARG A 120 -35.04 7.95 14.16
CA ARG A 120 -34.58 8.66 12.96
C ARG A 120 -34.27 10.12 13.27
N GLY A 121 -33.07 10.57 12.92
CA GLY A 121 -32.57 11.92 13.19
C GLY A 121 -31.88 12.08 14.55
N ASN A 122 -32.04 11.13 15.47
CA ASN A 122 -31.40 11.16 16.78
C ASN A 122 -30.00 10.52 16.74
N TRP A 123 -29.13 11.03 17.60
CA TRP A 123 -27.96 10.32 18.09
C TRP A 123 -28.39 9.29 19.13
N VAL A 124 -27.79 8.11 19.08
CA VAL A 124 -28.01 7.04 20.05
C VAL A 124 -26.68 6.55 20.58
N ALA A 125 -26.64 6.29 21.89
CA ALA A 125 -25.55 5.59 22.55
C ALA A 125 -26.01 4.17 22.90
N LEU A 126 -25.26 3.18 22.43
CA LEU A 126 -25.54 1.77 22.62
C LEU A 126 -24.37 1.08 23.30
N GLN A 127 -24.66 0.15 24.21
CA GLN A 127 -23.67 -0.74 24.78
C GLN A 127 -24.16 -2.18 24.70
N ALA A 128 -23.48 -2.99 23.88
CA ALA A 128 -23.80 -4.41 23.67
C ALA A 128 -25.29 -4.72 23.38
N GLY A 129 -25.99 -3.84 22.66
CA GLY A 129 -27.39 -3.97 22.27
C GLY A 129 -28.38 -3.23 23.18
N HIS A 130 -27.89 -2.55 24.22
CA HIS A 130 -28.72 -1.76 25.13
C HIS A 130 -28.62 -0.27 24.82
N LEU A 131 -29.77 0.40 24.71
CA LEU A 131 -29.81 1.86 24.61
C LEU A 131 -29.46 2.47 25.96
N LEU A 132 -28.43 3.30 25.95
CA LEU A 132 -28.03 4.11 27.10
C LEU A 132 -28.75 5.47 27.06
N HIS A 133 -28.66 6.17 25.92
CA HIS A 133 -29.30 7.47 25.73
C HIS A 133 -29.60 7.73 24.25
N ALA A 134 -30.59 8.58 23.99
CA ALA A 134 -30.93 9.04 22.65
C ALA A 134 -31.35 10.50 22.65
N SER A 135 -30.82 11.29 21.72
CA SER A 135 -31.10 12.72 21.64
C SER A 135 -30.86 13.26 20.23
N PRO A 136 -31.59 14.30 19.77
CA PRO A 136 -31.26 14.98 18.52
C PRO A 136 -29.89 15.67 18.56
N SER A 137 -29.35 15.96 19.75
CA SER A 137 -28.04 16.59 19.94
C SER A 137 -26.95 15.55 20.21
N PHE A 138 -25.80 15.71 19.55
CA PHE A 138 -24.62 14.90 19.84
C PHE A 138 -24.10 15.17 21.25
N ASP A 139 -24.01 16.45 21.63
CA ASP A 139 -23.43 16.88 22.91
C ASP A 139 -24.22 16.33 24.10
N ASP A 140 -25.55 16.28 24.00
CA ASP A 140 -26.42 15.70 25.04
C ASP A 140 -26.19 14.19 25.21
N VAL A 141 -25.97 13.46 24.10
CA VAL A 141 -25.58 12.04 24.17
C VAL A 141 -24.18 11.87 24.74
N ALA A 142 -23.24 12.71 24.34
CA ALA A 142 -21.86 12.65 24.81
C ALA A 142 -21.76 12.96 26.31
N GLU A 143 -22.48 13.98 26.80
CA GLU A 143 -22.51 14.36 28.22
C GLU A 143 -23.15 13.28 29.09
N HIS A 144 -24.25 12.67 28.63
CA HIS A 144 -24.91 11.58 29.35
C HIS A 144 -24.04 10.32 29.46
N VAL A 145 -23.25 10.04 28.42
CA VAL A 145 -22.33 8.91 28.39
C VAL A 145 -21.04 9.24 29.15
N GLY A 146 -20.67 10.52 29.26
CA GLY A 146 -19.52 11.00 30.01
C GLY A 146 -18.23 10.27 29.64
N ASP A 147 -17.46 9.88 30.67
CA ASP A 147 -16.20 9.14 30.52
C ASP A 147 -16.39 7.63 30.33
N LEU A 148 -17.56 7.15 29.90
CA LEU A 148 -17.79 5.73 29.60
C LEU A 148 -17.04 5.30 28.33
N TYR A 149 -15.70 5.29 28.38
CA TYR A 149 -14.85 4.75 27.34
C TYR A 149 -14.72 3.24 27.54
N GLY A 150 -15.71 2.51 27.05
CA GLY A 150 -15.72 1.04 27.07
C GLY A 150 -15.52 0.45 25.66
N PRO A 151 -14.91 -0.75 25.53
CA PRO A 151 -14.69 -1.41 24.24
C PRO A 151 -15.97 -1.75 23.45
N ASN A 152 -17.14 -1.55 24.07
CA ASN A 152 -18.46 -1.89 23.53
C ASN A 152 -19.43 -0.71 23.46
N LEU A 153 -18.99 0.50 23.84
CA LEU A 153 -19.78 1.71 23.62
C LEU A 153 -19.81 2.02 22.12
N PHE A 154 -21.00 2.25 21.60
CA PHE A 154 -21.24 2.57 20.21
C PHE A 154 -22.16 3.77 20.11
N LEU A 155 -21.64 4.87 19.57
CA LEU A 155 -22.36 6.12 19.42
C LEU A 155 -22.52 6.40 17.93
N THR A 156 -23.77 6.59 17.48
CA THR A 156 -24.07 6.81 16.07
C THR A 156 -25.28 7.71 15.89
N LYS A 157 -25.30 8.46 14.79
CA LYS A 157 -26.52 9.10 14.30
C LYS A 157 -27.36 8.10 13.52
N ILE A 158 -28.67 8.09 13.73
CA ILE A 158 -29.61 7.30 12.95
C ILE A 158 -30.14 8.15 11.80
N ALA A 159 -29.90 7.71 10.56
CA ALA A 159 -30.25 8.43 9.33
C ALA A 159 -31.61 8.03 8.75
#